data_AF-F3G6F4-F1
#
_entry.id   AF-F3G6F4-F1
#
_cell.length_a   1.000
_cell.length_b   1.000
_cell.length_c   1.000
_cell.angle_alpha   90.00
_cell.angle_beta   90.00
_cell.angle_gamma   90.00
#
_symmetry.space_group_name_H-M   'P 1'
#
loop_
_entity.id
_entity.type
_entity.pdbx_description
1 polymer ?
#
loop_
_entity_poly.entity_id
_entity_poly.type
_entity_poly.pdbx_seq_one_letter_code
_entity_poly.pdbx_strand_id
1 'polypeptide(L)'
;MTFDYAFAISTLPAFLKAVGVTLQVGLIAILTSLTVAVVNAAIATFKVPVLHRLVPVYVELARNTPLLIQLFFSYFALPTLGIRVSGFASAVIAMTFLGG
;
A
#
# COMPACT_ATOMS: atom_id res chain seq x y z
N MET A 1 -8.42 -10.82 -36.36
CA MET A 1 -8.67 -9.65 -35.51
C MET A 1 -7.64 -8.61 -35.85
N THR A 2 -8.05 -7.44 -36.34
CA THR A 2 -7.16 -6.31 -36.62
C THR A 2 -7.14 -5.37 -35.41
N PHE A 3 -6.03 -4.65 -35.21
CA PHE A 3 -5.93 -3.68 -34.13
C PHE A 3 -6.90 -2.50 -34.35
N ASP A 4 -7.67 -2.13 -33.33
CA ASP A 4 -8.66 -1.04 -33.40
C ASP A 4 -8.08 0.26 -32.80
N TYR A 5 -7.60 1.13 -33.69
CA TYR A 5 -7.04 2.42 -33.32
C TYR A 5 -8.09 3.42 -32.80
N ALA A 6 -9.33 3.34 -33.28
CA ALA A 6 -10.40 4.24 -32.85
C ALA A 6 -10.78 3.95 -31.39
N PHE A 7 -10.83 2.67 -31.02
CA PHE A 7 -11.00 2.24 -29.63
C PHE A 7 -9.85 2.70 -28.73
N ALA A 8 -8.60 2.55 -29.18
CA ALA A 8 -7.43 2.96 -28.40
C ALA A 8 -7.44 4.47 -28.09
N ILE A 9 -7.74 5.31 -29.09
CA ILE A 9 -7.77 6.78 -28.92
C ILE A 9 -8.93 7.20 -28.02
N SER A 10 -10.12 6.60 -28.18
CA SER A 10 -11.28 6.92 -27.34
C SER A 10 -11.10 6.53 -25.86
N THR A 11 -10.25 5.54 -25.57
CA THR A 11 -9.97 5.10 -24.18
C THR A 11 -8.83 5.90 -23.53
N LEU A 12 -8.01 6.61 -24.31
CA LEU A 12 -6.85 7.36 -23.82
C LEU A 12 -7.16 8.30 -22.63
N PRO A 13 -8.26 9.07 -22.59
CA PRO A 13 -8.59 9.92 -21.45
C PRO A 13 -8.77 9.15 -20.14
N ALA A 14 -9.36 7.94 -20.20
CA ALA A 14 -9.54 7.10 -19.02
C ALA A 14 -8.19 6.59 -18.48
N PHE A 15 -7.26 6.23 -19.36
CA PHE A 15 -5.91 5.84 -18.98
C PHE A 15 -5.12 7.00 -18.37
N LEU A 16 -5.22 8.21 -18.93
CA LEU A 16 -4.59 9.40 -18.34
C LEU A 16 -5.08 9.67 -16.92
N LYS A 17 -6.39 9.49 -16.68
CA LYS A 17 -6.95 9.57 -15.32
C LYS A 17 -6.39 8.47 -14.41
N ALA A 18 -6.27 7.24 -14.90
CA ALA A 18 -5.69 6.12 -14.15
C ALA A 18 -4.21 6.36 -13.80
N VAL A 19 -3.42 6.94 -14.70
CA VAL A 19 -2.04 7.36 -14.42
C VAL A 19 -2.01 8.34 -13.24
N GLY A 20 -2.92 9.32 -13.22
CA GLY A 20 -3.06 10.23 -12.10
C GLY A 20 -3.31 9.51 -10.77
N VAL A 21 -4.21 8.52 -10.76
CA VAL A 21 -4.48 7.70 -9.56
C VAL A 21 -3.25 6.90 -9.13
N THR A 22 -2.54 6.27 -10.06
CA THR A 22 -1.30 5.53 -9.76
C THR A 22 -0.25 6.42 -9.12
N LEU A 23 -0.04 7.63 -9.67
CA LEU A 23 0.90 8.61 -9.11
C LEU A 23 0.49 9.06 -7.72
N GLN A 24 -0.81 9.32 -7.50
CA GLN A 24 -1.33 9.71 -6.19
C GLN A 24 -1.11 8.62 -5.14
N VAL A 25 -1.51 7.37 -5.45
CA VAL A 25 -1.31 6.23 -4.54
C VAL A 25 0.17 6.02 -4.27
N GLY A 26 1.00 6.02 -5.31
CA GLY A 26 2.45 5.82 -5.19
C GLY A 26 3.12 6.87 -4.33
N LEU A 27 2.82 8.16 -4.56
CA LEU A 27 3.41 9.25 -3.79
C LEU A 27 3.01 9.17 -2.32
N ILE A 28 1.72 8.99 -2.04
CA ILE A 28 1.23 8.87 -0.66
C ILE A 28 1.85 7.67 0.02
N ALA A 29 1.85 6.50 -0.64
CA ALA A 29 2.42 5.28 -0.10
C ALA A 29 3.93 5.40 0.19
N ILE A 30 4.71 6.07 -0.67
CA ILE A 30 6.14 6.29 -0.43
C ILE A 30 6.33 7.17 0.80
N LEU A 31 5.61 8.28 0.91
CA LEU A 31 5.74 9.20 2.03
C LEU A 31 5.35 8.54 3.37
N THR A 32 4.26 7.79 3.38
CA THR A 32 3.80 7.07 4.59
C THR A 32 4.73 5.91 4.94
N SER A 33 5.13 5.09 3.96
CA SER A 33 6.10 4.00 4.17
C SER A 33 7.42 4.52 4.73
N LEU A 34 7.96 5.60 4.14
CA LEU A 34 9.20 6.19 4.60
C LEU A 34 9.08 6.69 6.05
N THR A 35 7.95 7.30 6.39
CA THR A 35 7.69 7.76 7.76
C THR A 35 7.71 6.58 8.74
N VAL A 36 6.99 5.49 8.43
CA VAL A 36 6.96 4.29 9.26
C VAL A 36 8.35 3.63 9.35
N ALA A 37 9.07 3.52 8.24
CA ALA A 37 10.42 2.97 8.20
C ALA A 37 11.41 3.77 9.07
N VAL A 38 11.35 5.11 9.01
CA VAL A 38 12.19 5.98 9.85
C VAL A 38 11.86 5.81 11.32
N VAL A 39 10.57 5.72 11.69
CA VAL A 39 10.15 5.44 13.07
C VAL A 39 10.67 4.09 13.55
N ASN A 40 10.49 3.04 12.75
CA ASN A 40 10.99 1.69 13.04
C ASN A 40 12.52 1.66 13.22
N ALA A 41 13.25 2.33 12.30
CA ALA A 41 14.70 2.45 12.37
C ALA A 41 15.16 3.21 13.62
N ALA A 42 14.49 4.30 13.98
CA ALA A 42 14.79 5.06 15.19
C ALA A 42 14.55 4.20 16.45
N ILE A 43 13.42 3.50 16.53
CA ILE A 43 13.10 2.58 17.64
C ILE A 43 14.19 1.52 17.81
N ALA A 44 14.62 0.90 16.70
CA ALA A 44 15.67 -0.11 16.71
C ALA A 44 17.04 0.46 17.12
N THR A 45 17.38 1.66 16.63
CA THR A 45 18.67 2.32 16.88
C THR A 45 18.81 2.79 18.32
N PHE A 46 17.79 3.48 18.85
CA PHE A 46 17.79 3.97 20.22
C PHE A 46 17.39 2.90 21.26
N LYS A 47 17.14 1.66 20.80
CA LYS A 47 16.79 0.51 21.65
C LYS A 47 15.64 0.82 22.61
N VAL A 48 14.59 1.47 22.09
CA VAL A 48 13.43 1.87 22.91
C VAL A 48 12.87 0.62 23.63
N PRO A 49 12.72 0.66 24.96
CA PRO A 49 12.30 -0.51 25.74
C PRO A 49 11.02 -1.12 25.19
N VAL A 50 10.97 -2.46 25.13
CA VAL A 50 9.87 -3.25 24.54
C VAL A 50 9.76 -3.09 23.01
N LEU A 51 9.64 -1.87 22.48
CA LEU A 51 9.35 -1.61 21.07
C LEU A 51 10.46 -2.12 20.12
N HIS A 52 11.73 -1.99 20.49
CA HIS A 52 12.84 -2.52 19.68
C HIS A 52 12.76 -4.04 19.41
N ARG A 53 12.03 -4.80 20.25
CA ARG A 53 11.77 -6.24 20.04
C ARG A 53 10.55 -6.49 19.16
N LEU A 54 9.63 -5.53 19.06
CA LEU A 54 8.43 -5.63 18.22
C LEU A 54 8.69 -5.22 16.78
N VAL A 55 9.61 -4.29 16.53
CA VAL A 55 10.03 -3.88 15.18
C VAL A 55 10.40 -5.08 14.29
N PRO A 56 11.26 -6.03 14.68
CA PRO A 56 11.58 -7.17 13.82
C PRO A 56 10.35 -8.05 13.54
N VAL A 57 9.44 -8.23 14.50
CA VAL A 57 8.19 -9.00 14.30
C VAL A 57 7.30 -8.33 13.26
N TYR A 58 7.12 -7.01 13.36
CA TYR A 58 6.38 -6.23 12.37
C TYR A 58 7.03 -6.34 10.98
N VAL A 59 8.35 -6.14 10.87
CA VAL A 59 9.07 -6.18 9.59
C VAL A 59 9.01 -7.57 8.97
N GLU A 60 9.16 -8.62 9.77
CA GLU A 60 9.08 -10.00 9.31
C GLU A 60 7.68 -10.32 8.78
N LEU A 61 6.62 -9.94 9.51
CA LEU A 61 5.25 -10.16 9.06
C LEU A 61 4.91 -9.36 7.80
N ALA A 62 5.31 -8.09 7.76
CA ALA A 62 5.12 -7.20 6.62
C ALA A 62 5.78 -7.75 5.36
N ARG A 63 7.06 -8.13 5.45
CA ARG A 63 7.85 -8.55 4.28
C ARG A 63 7.56 -9.98 3.83
N ASN A 64 7.14 -10.86 4.74
CA ASN A 64 6.81 -12.25 4.41
C ASN A 64 5.35 -12.47 4.00
N THR A 65 4.49 -11.45 4.09
CA THR A 65 3.10 -11.53 3.62
C THR A 65 2.96 -10.89 2.23
N PRO A 66 2.44 -11.60 1.22
CA PRO A 66 2.26 -11.03 -0.11
C PRO A 66 1.36 -9.79 -0.10
N LEU A 67 1.75 -8.74 -0.82
CA LEU A 67 0.99 -7.49 -0.92
C LEU A 67 -0.47 -7.71 -1.32
N LEU A 68 -0.71 -8.63 -2.25
CA LEU A 68 -2.06 -8.94 -2.73
C LEU A 68 -2.97 -9.46 -1.60
N ILE A 69 -2.42 -10.25 -0.67
CA ILE A 69 -3.15 -10.73 0.50
C ILE A 69 -3.46 -9.58 1.45
N GLN A 70 -2.52 -8.66 1.67
CA GLN A 70 -2.74 -7.49 2.52
C GLN A 70 -3.82 -6.56 1.97
N LEU A 71 -3.82 -6.36 0.64
CA LEU A 71 -4.86 -5.63 -0.10
C LEU A 71 -6.22 -6.29 0.06
N PHE A 72 -6.31 -7.60 -0.19
CA PHE A 72 -7.56 -8.34 -0.08
C PHE A 72 -8.07 -8.38 1.35
N PHE A 73 -7.18 -8.51 2.33
CA PHE A 73 -7.56 -8.42 3.73
C PHE A 73 -8.18 -7.05 4.04
N SER A 74 -7.52 -5.97 3.63
CA SER A 74 -8.01 -4.61 3.89
C SER A 74 -9.32 -4.29 3.17
N TYR A 75 -9.48 -4.76 1.93
CA TYR A 75 -10.64 -4.41 1.10
C TYR A 75 -11.83 -5.38 1.26
N PHE A 76 -11.60 -6.67 1.51
CA PHE A 76 -12.64 -7.69 1.58
C PHE A 76 -12.84 -8.28 2.98
N ALA A 77 -11.77 -8.51 3.75
CA ALA A 77 -11.90 -9.11 5.08
C ALA A 77 -12.34 -8.10 6.15
N LEU A 78 -11.73 -6.91 6.22
CA LEU A 78 -12.11 -5.88 7.19
C LEU A 78 -13.61 -5.49 7.15
N PRO A 79 -14.28 -5.38 5.99
CA PRO A 79 -15.71 -5.13 5.94
C PRO A 79 -16.57 -6.17 6.65
N THR A 80 -16.13 -7.43 6.72
CA THR A 80 -16.83 -8.48 7.49
C THR A 80 -16.79 -8.24 9.00
N LEU A 81 -15.80 -7.46 9.46
CA LEU A 81 -15.66 -6.99 10.84
C LEU A 81 -16.33 -5.62 11.06
N GLY A 82 -17.04 -5.09 10.06
CA GLY A 82 -17.72 -3.79 10.12
C GLY A 82 -16.85 -2.59 9.71
N ILE A 83 -15.58 -2.80 9.35
CA ILE A 83 -14.66 -1.73 8.95
C ILE A 83 -14.60 -1.64 7.43
N ARG A 84 -15.24 -0.62 6.85
CA ARG A 84 -15.25 -0.42 5.40
C ARG A 84 -14.10 0.51 4.98
N VAL A 85 -13.22 0.00 4.13
CA VAL A 85 -12.06 0.74 3.60
C VAL A 85 -12.21 0.88 2.10
N SER A 86 -12.00 2.08 1.56
CA SER A 86 -12.06 2.29 0.10
C SER A 86 -10.90 1.56 -0.60
N GLY A 87 -11.03 1.29 -1.90
CA GLY A 87 -9.96 0.64 -2.68
C GLY A 87 -8.67 1.45 -2.68
N PHE A 88 -8.79 2.78 -2.77
CA PHE A 88 -7.66 3.71 -2.66
C PHE A 88 -6.97 3.62 -1.30
N ALA A 89 -7.74 3.70 -0.20
CA ALA A 89 -7.17 3.62 1.15
C ALA A 89 -6.57 2.23 1.44
N SER A 90 -7.20 1.16 0.94
CA SER A 90 -6.67 -0.20 1.05
C SER A 90 -5.30 -0.32 0.37
N ALA A 91 -5.14 0.30 -0.81
CA ALA A 91 -3.86 0.35 -1.50
C ALA A 91 -2.79 1.11 -0.70
N VAL A 92 -3.12 2.28 -0.18
CA VAL A 92 -2.21 3.07 0.65
C VAL A 92 -1.81 2.31 1.92
N ILE A 93 -2.77 1.70 2.63
CA ILE A 93 -2.52 0.96 3.87
C ILE A 93 -1.61 -0.26 3.61
N ALA A 94 -1.95 -1.09 2.64
CA ALA A 94 -1.17 -2.28 2.31
C ALA A 94 0.26 -1.92 1.88
N MET A 95 0.42 -0.90 1.03
CA MET A 95 1.75 -0.44 0.61
C MET A 95 2.55 0.16 1.77
N THR A 96 1.90 0.94 2.65
CA THR A 96 2.54 1.52 3.85
C THR A 96 3.03 0.41 4.78
N PHE A 97 2.20 -0.60 5.01
CA PHE A 97 2.50 -1.72 5.88
C PHE A 97 3.65 -2.57 5.33
N LEU A 98 3.69 -2.81 4.02
CA LEU A 98 4.78 -3.57 3.39
C LEU A 98 6.10 -2.79 3.33
N GLY A 99 6.02 -1.48 3.07
CA GLY A 99 7.18 -0.62 2.80
C GLY A 99 7.87 -0.02 4.02
N GLY A 100 7.10 0.25 5.09
CA GLY A 100 7.58 0.75 6.38
C GLY A 100 8.12 -0.34 7.28
#